data_AF-X1V547-F1
#
_entry.id   AF-X1V547-F1
#
_cell.length_a   1.000
_cell.length_b   1.000
_cell.length_c   1.000
_cell.angle_alpha   90.00
_cell.angle_beta   90.00
_cell.angle_gamma   90.00
#
_symmetry.space_group_name_H-M   'P 1'
#
loop_
_entity.id
_entity.type
_entity.pdbx_description
1 polymer ?
#
loop_
_entity_poly.entity_id
_entity_poly.type
_entity_poly.pdbx_seq_one_letter_code
_entity_poly.pdbx_strand_id
1 'polypeptide(L)'
;MEAGQIKQIISRALVSFSGTTSGDGLDNGTTVVCSDLTARPDYDGQQLLIAEGAYAGQVRDIDGATDGAGGTVTVFPAFDGKIVEGINFHILTGLPALAEINDIKGTGWTDENLTTIDALI
;
A
#
# COMPACT_ATOMS: atom_id res chain seq x y z
N MET A 1 -8.83 -25.53 -1.11
CA MET A 1 -8.91 -24.17 -1.68
C MET A 1 -8.85 -24.29 -3.18
N GLU A 2 -9.79 -23.68 -3.88
CA GLU A 2 -9.74 -23.61 -5.33
C GLU A 2 -8.61 -22.65 -5.76
N ALA A 3 -8.00 -22.89 -6.92
CA ALA A 3 -6.86 -22.12 -7.41
C ALA A 3 -7.15 -20.60 -7.50
N GLY A 4 -8.40 -20.21 -7.73
CA GLY A 4 -8.83 -18.80 -7.71
C GLY A 4 -8.74 -18.14 -6.32
N GLN A 5 -9.05 -18.88 -5.25
CA GLN A 5 -8.97 -18.38 -3.88
C GLN A 5 -7.52 -18.14 -3.43
N ILE A 6 -6.61 -19.03 -3.82
CA ILE A 6 -5.17 -18.89 -3.52
C ILE A 6 -4.58 -17.66 -4.21
N LYS A 7 -4.95 -17.38 -5.46
CA LYS A 7 -4.48 -16.19 -6.20
C LYS A 7 -4.95 -14.89 -5.57
N GLN A 8 -6.17 -14.83 -5.05
CA GLN A 8 -6.66 -13.66 -4.31
C GLN A 8 -6.01 -13.48 -2.95
N ILE A 9 -5.77 -14.58 -2.24
CA ILE A 9 -5.01 -14.55 -0.97
C ILE A 9 -3.61 -14.02 -1.23
N ILE A 10 -2.93 -14.44 -2.30
CA ILE A 10 -1.61 -13.91 -2.69
C ILE A 10 -1.71 -12.41 -3.03
N SER A 11 -2.71 -11.98 -3.79
CA SER A 11 -2.90 -10.55 -4.12
C SER A 11 -3.19 -9.69 -2.87
N ARG A 12 -3.91 -10.22 -1.88
CA ARG A 12 -4.17 -9.53 -0.60
C ARG A 12 -2.99 -9.60 0.34
N ALA A 13 -2.21 -10.69 0.32
CA ALA A 13 -1.01 -10.86 1.13
C ALA A 13 0.11 -9.87 0.78
N LEU A 14 0.06 -9.28 -0.41
CA LEU A 14 0.99 -8.23 -0.83
C LEU A 14 0.70 -6.88 -0.16
N VAL A 15 -0.51 -6.66 0.37
CA VAL A 15 -0.89 -5.42 1.05
C VAL A 15 -0.69 -5.58 2.55
N SER A 16 0.42 -5.08 3.06
CA SER A 16 0.76 -5.10 4.50
C SER A 16 -0.11 -4.15 5.31
N PHE A 17 -0.53 -3.04 4.69
CA PHE A 17 -1.36 -2.01 5.33
C PHE A 17 -2.13 -1.22 4.28
N SER A 18 -3.33 -0.79 4.63
CA SER A 18 -4.10 0.20 3.87
C SER A 18 -4.56 1.27 4.83
N GLY A 19 -4.46 2.52 4.41
CA GLY A 19 -4.86 3.64 5.23
C GLY A 19 -5.21 4.87 4.41
N THR A 20 -5.72 5.85 5.12
CA THR A 20 -5.97 7.20 4.61
C THR A 20 -5.08 8.16 5.39
N THR A 21 -4.45 9.11 4.71
CA THR A 21 -3.62 10.11 5.39
C THR A 21 -4.47 10.93 6.36
N SER A 22 -4.00 11.09 7.58
CA SER A 22 -4.70 11.80 8.66
C SER A 22 -4.13 13.21 8.91
N GLY A 23 -3.24 13.65 8.03
CA GLY A 23 -2.59 14.95 8.09
C GLY A 23 -1.68 15.15 6.88
N ASP A 24 -1.27 16.40 6.69
CA ASP A 24 -0.31 16.75 5.64
C ASP A 24 1.09 16.22 5.98
N GLY A 25 1.72 15.61 4.98
CA GLY A 25 3.15 15.31 5.00
C GLY A 25 4.02 16.56 4.91
N LEU A 26 5.34 16.36 4.99
CA LEU A 26 6.31 17.43 4.83
C LEU A 26 6.32 17.96 3.38
N ASP A 27 6.58 19.26 3.21
CA ASP A 27 6.60 19.96 1.92
C ASP A 27 7.64 19.41 0.93
N ASN A 28 8.67 18.72 1.43
CA ASN A 28 9.68 18.07 0.63
C ASN A 28 9.23 16.71 0.04
N GLY A 29 7.98 16.28 0.32
CA GLY A 29 7.40 15.05 -0.25
C GLY A 29 7.97 13.74 0.31
N THR A 30 8.71 13.77 1.42
CA THR A 30 9.33 12.56 1.99
C THR A 30 8.48 11.87 3.04
N THR A 31 7.34 12.43 3.44
CA THR A 31 6.62 11.96 4.61
C THR A 31 5.16 11.75 4.30
N VAL A 32 4.61 10.65 4.81
CA VAL A 32 3.19 10.36 4.80
C VAL A 32 2.72 10.17 6.24
N VAL A 33 1.64 10.87 6.60
CA VAL A 33 1.11 10.92 7.96
C VAL A 33 -0.20 10.14 8.02
N CYS A 34 -0.28 9.18 8.92
CA CYS A 34 -1.46 8.37 9.18
C CYS A 34 -1.47 7.91 10.65
N SER A 35 -2.44 8.39 11.42
CA SER A 35 -2.59 8.07 12.85
C SER A 35 -2.68 6.57 13.14
N ASP A 36 -3.20 5.80 12.18
CA ASP A 36 -3.37 4.36 12.31
C ASP A 36 -2.04 3.59 12.26
N LEU A 37 -0.93 4.25 11.90
CA LEU A 37 0.42 3.71 11.96
C LEU A 37 1.01 3.70 13.38
N THR A 38 0.42 4.45 14.33
CA THR A 38 0.98 4.60 15.68
C THR A 38 1.09 3.30 16.47
N ALA A 39 0.22 2.33 16.18
CA ALA A 39 0.20 1.00 16.82
C ALA A 39 0.64 -0.12 15.88
N ARG A 40 1.30 0.20 14.77
CA ARG A 40 1.66 -0.76 13.72
C ARG A 40 3.14 -1.15 13.80
N PRO A 41 3.51 -2.32 13.25
CA PRO A 41 4.92 -2.69 13.14
C PRO A 41 5.68 -1.71 12.26
N ASP A 42 7.00 -1.84 12.29
CA ASP A 42 7.85 -1.13 11.36
C ASP A 42 7.67 -1.65 9.92
N TYR A 43 7.53 -0.72 8.98
CA TYR A 43 7.40 -0.95 7.54
C TYR A 43 8.66 -0.56 6.75
N ASP A 44 9.80 -0.29 7.41
CA ASP A 44 11.08 -0.04 6.73
C ASP A 44 11.39 -1.13 5.67
N GLY A 45 11.83 -0.71 4.48
CA GLY A 45 12.09 -1.57 3.33
C GLY A 45 10.86 -2.08 2.57
N GLN A 46 9.65 -1.70 2.98
CA GLN A 46 8.42 -1.94 2.22
C GLN A 46 8.13 -0.79 1.25
N GLN A 47 7.04 -0.89 0.50
CA GLN A 47 6.72 0.09 -0.54
C GLN A 47 5.39 0.78 -0.32
N LEU A 48 5.38 2.10 -0.45
CA LEU A 48 4.19 2.93 -0.34
C LEU A 48 3.62 3.22 -1.73
N LEU A 49 2.40 2.75 -2.00
CA LEU A 49 1.60 3.08 -3.18
C LEU A 49 0.54 4.13 -2.82
N ILE A 50 0.54 5.26 -3.53
CA ILE A 50 -0.55 6.25 -3.44
C ILE A 50 -1.70 5.80 -4.34
N ALA A 51 -2.89 5.59 -3.78
CA ALA A 51 -4.04 5.06 -4.52
C ALA A 51 -4.84 6.16 -5.24
N GLU A 52 -4.77 7.41 -4.79
CA GLU A 52 -5.58 8.51 -5.33
C GLU A 52 -4.90 9.89 -5.22
N GLY A 53 -5.55 10.90 -5.80
CA GLY A 53 -5.04 12.27 -5.81
C GLY A 53 -3.91 12.53 -6.81
N ALA A 54 -3.12 13.58 -6.57
CA ALA A 54 -2.12 14.08 -7.53
C ALA A 54 -0.98 13.09 -7.82
N TYR A 55 -0.71 12.17 -6.89
CA TYR A 55 0.36 11.18 -7.00
C TYR A 55 -0.18 9.75 -7.17
N ALA A 56 -1.45 9.59 -7.56
CA ALA A 56 -2.09 8.28 -7.76
C ALA A 56 -1.26 7.37 -8.68
N GLY A 57 -1.11 6.11 -8.28
CA GLY A 57 -0.34 5.10 -9.01
C GLY A 57 1.18 5.20 -8.81
N GLN A 58 1.67 6.22 -8.11
CA GLN A 58 3.09 6.33 -7.79
C GLN A 58 3.44 5.46 -6.59
N VAL A 59 4.62 4.84 -6.67
CA VAL A 59 5.18 4.01 -5.59
C VAL A 59 6.52 4.58 -5.15
N ARG A 60 6.81 4.51 -3.85
CA ARG A 60 8.11 4.83 -3.24
C ARG A 60 8.52 3.76 -2.24
N ASP A 61 9.82 3.62 -2.01
CA ASP A 61 10.30 2.78 -0.93
C ASP A 61 10.11 3.53 0.40
N ILE A 62 9.74 2.80 1.44
CA ILE A 62 9.78 3.29 2.81
C ILE A 62 11.23 3.13 3.27
N ASP A 63 11.87 4.25 3.56
CA ASP A 63 13.29 4.34 3.92
C ASP A 63 13.39 4.97 5.31
N GLY A 64 13.63 4.11 6.30
CA GLY A 64 13.69 4.45 7.71
C GLY A 64 12.50 3.92 8.51
N ALA A 65 12.69 3.93 9.83
CA ALA A 65 11.72 3.39 10.78
C ALA A 65 10.36 4.11 10.70
N THR A 66 9.29 3.33 10.77
CA THR A 66 7.94 3.84 10.98
C THR A 66 7.85 4.51 12.35
N ASP A 67 7.50 5.79 12.37
CA ASP A 67 7.34 6.54 13.62
C ASP A 67 6.00 6.19 14.26
N GLY A 68 6.03 5.23 15.19
CA GLY A 68 4.87 4.83 15.97
C GLY A 68 4.32 5.91 16.92
N ALA A 69 5.07 6.96 17.24
CA ALA A 69 4.56 8.06 18.06
C ALA A 69 3.89 9.14 17.21
N GLY A 70 4.48 9.47 16.06
CA GLY A 70 3.97 10.46 15.11
C GLY A 70 2.96 9.91 14.09
N GLY A 71 2.88 8.58 13.94
CA GLY A 71 2.08 7.94 12.91
C GLY A 71 2.58 8.29 11.52
N THR A 72 3.88 8.16 11.26
CA THR A 72 4.45 8.55 9.96
C THR A 72 5.36 7.48 9.37
N VAL A 73 5.43 7.47 8.04
CA VAL A 73 6.47 6.77 7.28
C VAL A 73 7.26 7.78 6.47
N THR A 74 8.56 7.52 6.34
CA THR A 74 9.47 8.30 5.48
C THR A 74 9.72 7.51 4.21
N VAL A 75 9.69 8.20 3.06
CA VAL A 75 9.86 7.58 1.75
C VAL A 75 11.07 8.11 1.00
N PHE A 76 11.64 7.25 0.16
CA PHE A 76 12.65 7.59 -0.82
C PHE A 76 12.39 6.86 -2.15
N PRO A 77 12.60 7.51 -3.32
CA PRO A 77 12.81 8.95 -3.49
C PRO A 77 11.58 9.77 -3.03
N ALA A 78 11.74 11.08 -2.85
CA ALA A 78 10.61 11.94 -2.49
C ALA A 78 9.53 11.96 -3.58
N PHE A 79 8.30 12.33 -3.20
CA PHE A 79 7.32 12.85 -4.15
C PHE A 79 7.67 14.29 -4.54
N ASP A 80 7.20 14.76 -5.69
CA ASP A 80 7.46 16.14 -6.16
C ASP A 80 6.70 17.22 -5.35
N GLY A 81 6.13 16.86 -4.20
CA GLY A 81 5.42 17.73 -3.28
C GLY A 81 4.79 16.92 -2.14
N LYS A 82 4.17 17.61 -1.17
CA LYS A 82 3.57 16.96 -0.01
C LYS A 82 2.38 16.06 -0.38
N ILE A 83 2.27 14.94 0.34
CA ILE A 83 1.05 14.15 0.36
C ILE A 83 0.10 14.81 1.36
N VAL A 84 -1.06 15.26 0.88
CA VAL A 84 -2.06 15.96 1.70
C VAL A 84 -2.90 14.99 2.52
N GLU A 85 -3.60 15.49 3.53
CA GLU A 85 -4.63 14.75 4.27
C GLU A 85 -5.74 14.20 3.35
N GLY A 86 -6.32 13.07 3.73
CA GLY A 86 -7.47 12.47 3.04
C GLY A 86 -7.13 11.63 1.82
N ILE A 87 -5.85 11.26 1.63
CA ILE A 87 -5.37 10.46 0.51
C ILE A 87 -5.27 9.00 0.91
N ASN A 88 -5.96 8.13 0.16
CA ASN A 88 -5.83 6.68 0.29
C ASN A 88 -4.47 6.18 -0.22
N PHE A 89 -3.87 5.28 0.54
CA PHE A 89 -2.60 4.63 0.21
C PHE A 89 -2.55 3.18 0.69
N HIS A 90 -1.60 2.43 0.14
CA HIS A 90 -1.27 1.08 0.53
C HIS A 90 0.22 0.95 0.84
N ILE A 91 0.57 0.20 1.89
CA ILE A 91 1.93 -0.29 2.09
C ILE A 91 1.95 -1.74 1.60
N LEU A 92 2.87 -2.02 0.70
CA LEU A 92 3.06 -3.31 0.06
C LEU A 92 4.33 -3.97 0.58
N THR A 93 4.30 -5.28 0.79
CA THR A 93 5.52 -6.07 1.12
C THR A 93 6.60 -5.93 0.04
N GLY A 94 6.18 -5.59 -1.19
CA GLY A 94 7.01 -5.28 -2.34
C GLY A 94 6.14 -5.17 -3.59
N LEU A 95 6.63 -4.44 -4.59
CA LEU A 95 6.02 -4.33 -5.91
C LEU A 95 6.19 -5.67 -6.62
N PRO A 96 5.09 -6.33 -6.99
CA PRO A 96 5.21 -7.57 -7.73
C PRO A 96 5.85 -7.31 -9.09
N ALA A 97 6.82 -8.12 -9.47
CA ALA A 97 7.38 -8.14 -10.80
C ALA A 97 6.27 -8.40 -11.83
N LEU A 98 6.43 -7.92 -13.06
CA LEU A 98 5.48 -8.19 -14.14
C LEU A 98 5.19 -9.68 -14.34
N ALA A 99 6.19 -10.54 -14.11
CA ALA A 99 6.01 -12.00 -14.14
C ALA A 99 5.05 -12.49 -13.06
N GLU A 100 5.15 -11.97 -11.83
CA GLU A 100 4.27 -12.30 -10.71
C GLU A 100 2.86 -11.76 -10.94
N ILE A 101 2.73 -10.54 -11.47
CA ILE A 101 1.44 -9.98 -11.88
C ILE A 101 0.79 -10.86 -12.96
N ASN A 102 1.54 -11.29 -13.97
CA ASN A 102 1.04 -12.14 -15.04
C ASN A 102 0.62 -13.52 -14.53
N ASP A 103 1.36 -14.09 -13.58
CA ASP A 103 1.01 -15.35 -12.93
C ASP A 103 -0.26 -15.24 -12.06
N ILE A 104 -0.38 -14.15 -11.28
CA ILE A 104 -1.58 -13.81 -10.51
C ILE A 104 -2.79 -13.64 -11.44
N LYS A 105 -2.63 -12.94 -12.56
CA LYS A 105 -3.72 -12.68 -13.51
C LYS A 105 -4.21 -13.95 -14.22
N GLY A 106 -3.32 -14.85 -14.65
CA GLY A 106 -3.70 -16.05 -15.40
C GLY A 106 -4.62 -15.76 -16.62
N THR A 107 -5.08 -16.81 -17.31
CA THR A 107 -5.90 -16.68 -18.54
C THR A 107 -7.41 -16.54 -18.28
N GLY A 108 -7.86 -16.09 -17.11
CA GLY A 108 -9.29 -16.20 -16.74
C GLY A 108 -9.80 -15.32 -15.61
N TRP A 109 -9.23 -14.12 -15.43
CA TRP A 109 -9.74 -13.16 -14.43
C TRP A 109 -11.06 -12.54 -14.91
N THR A 110 -12.15 -12.74 -14.17
CA THR A 110 -13.40 -11.97 -14.27
C THR A 110 -13.69 -11.33 -12.90
N ASP A 111 -14.27 -10.14 -12.90
CA ASP A 111 -14.52 -9.32 -11.71
C ASP A 111 -15.41 -10.01 -10.64
N GLU A 112 -16.11 -11.09 -11.01
CA GLU A 112 -17.01 -11.86 -10.15
C GLU A 112 -16.31 -12.61 -8.99
N ASN A 113 -15.00 -12.81 -9.05
CA ASN A 113 -14.29 -13.50 -7.96
C ASN A 113 -14.05 -12.60 -6.74
N LEU A 114 -14.13 -11.28 -6.85
CA LEU A 114 -13.73 -10.35 -5.77
C LEU A 114 -14.71 -10.31 -4.58
N THR A 115 -15.98 -10.68 -4.76
CA THR A 115 -17.04 -10.46 -3.76
C THR A 115 -17.16 -11.57 -2.70
N THR A 116 -16.48 -12.71 -2.85
CA THR A 116 -16.67 -13.88 -1.96
C THR A 116 -15.72 -13.96 -0.77
N ILE A 117 -14.62 -13.19 -0.74
CA ILE A 117 -13.70 -13.21 0.40
C ILE A 117 -14.08 -12.17 1.47
N ASP A 118 -14.81 -11.11 1.12
CA ASP A 118 -15.29 -10.09 2.08
C ASP A 118 -16.40 -10.58 3.01
N ALA A 119 -16.91 -11.80 2.78
CA ALA A 119 -17.93 -12.43 3.63
C ALA A 119 -17.33 -13.35 4.74
N LEU A 120 -16.01 -13.49 4.82
CA LEU A 120 -15.33 -14.44 5.72
C LEU A 120 -14.27 -13.82 6.65
N ILE A 121 -14.22 -12.48 6.75
CA ILE A 121 -13.45 -11.75 7.77
C ILE A 121 -14.42 -10.97 8.64
#